data_AF-A0AAW0AMX5-F1
#
_entry.id   AF-A0AAW0AMX5-F1
#
_cell.length_a   1.000
_cell.length_b   1.000
_cell.length_c   1.000
_cell.angle_alpha   90.00
_cell.angle_beta   90.00
_cell.angle_gamma   90.00
#
_symmetry.space_group_name_H-M   'P 1'
#
loop_
_entity.id
_entity.type
_entity.pdbx_description
1 polymer ?
#
loop_
_entity_poly.entity_id
_entity_poly.type
_entity_poly.pdbx_seq_one_letter_code
_entity_poly.pdbx_strand_id
1 'polypeptide(L)'
;VLVIDGITIGHPCCGVHDCPEPLITNRHRFCHGHYHRHHICAVEGCEQTVADGFMTCTDQNHRQLELNHKGRDKALFQLRERLQRANVSHPNDA
;
A
#
# COMPACT_ATOMS: atom_id res chain seq x y z
N VAL A 1 -0.55 3.66 4.76
CA VAL A 1 0.85 3.96 5.17
C VAL A 1 1.19 2.97 6.27
N LEU A 2 2.37 2.34 6.21
CA LEU A 2 2.82 1.42 7.27
C LEU A 2 3.82 2.20 8.12
N VAL A 3 3.41 2.59 9.34
CA VAL A 3 4.30 3.26 10.28
C VAL A 3 5.02 2.18 11.07
N ILE A 4 6.35 2.26 11.12
CA ILE A 4 7.21 1.38 11.92
C ILE A 4 7.78 2.18 13.09
N ASP A 5 6.92 2.56 14.04
CA ASP A 5 7.44 2.99 15.35
C ASP A 5 7.91 1.72 16.07
N GLY A 6 9.17 1.72 16.53
CA GLY A 6 9.94 0.55 17.02
C GLY A 6 9.40 -0.22 18.23
N ILE A 7 8.09 -0.13 18.50
CA ILE A 7 7.35 -0.79 19.57
C ILE A 7 6.21 -1.66 18.98
N THR A 8 5.67 -1.32 17.81
CA THR A 8 4.56 -2.06 17.17
C THR A 8 4.76 -2.16 15.66
N ILE A 9 5.27 -3.32 15.21
CA ILE A 9 5.30 -3.65 13.78
C ILE A 9 3.85 -3.93 13.32
N GLY A 10 3.32 -3.07 12.45
CA GLY A 10 2.11 -3.38 11.70
C GLY A 10 0.79 -2.88 12.28
N HIS A 11 0.77 -1.77 13.02
CA HIS A 11 -0.49 -1.11 13.35
C HIS A 11 -1.08 -0.45 12.10
N PRO A 12 -2.22 -0.93 11.57
CA PRO A 12 -2.79 -0.34 10.37
C PRO A 12 -3.50 0.97 10.76
N CYS A 13 -2.95 2.08 10.29
CA CYS A 13 -3.50 3.42 10.50
C CYS A 13 -4.30 3.88 9.27
N CYS A 14 -5.10 4.93 9.47
CA CYS A 14 -5.70 5.67 8.37
C CYS A 14 -4.62 6.13 7.37
N GLY A 15 -4.93 6.08 6.08
CA GLY A 15 -4.04 6.51 5.00
C GLY A 15 -3.89 8.02 4.86
N VAL A 16 -4.61 8.81 5.66
CA VAL A 16 -4.45 10.27 5.73
C VAL A 16 -3.35 10.59 6.76
N HIS A 17 -2.43 11.47 6.38
CA HIS A 17 -1.34 11.92 7.24
C HIS A 17 -1.86 12.52 8.55
N ASP A 18 -1.21 12.22 9.67
CA ASP A 18 -1.57 12.66 11.02
C ASP A 18 -3.01 12.36 11.47
N CYS A 19 -3.69 11.39 10.84
CA CYS A 19 -5.02 11.01 11.29
C CYS A 19 -4.94 10.08 12.52
N PRO A 20 -5.46 10.50 13.69
CA PRO A 20 -5.40 9.69 14.91
C PRO A 20 -6.53 8.64 14.99
N GLU A 21 -7.49 8.68 14.05
CA GLU A 21 -8.64 7.80 14.11
C GLU A 21 -8.30 6.35 13.72
N PRO A 22 -8.80 5.37 14.48
CA PRO A 22 -8.63 3.97 14.12
C PRO A 22 -9.41 3.61 12.86
N LEU A 23 -8.92 2.60 12.15
CA LEU A 23 -9.64 2.00 11.04
C LEU A 23 -10.88 1.25 11.56
N ILE A 24 -11.99 1.31 10.80
CA ILE A 24 -13.19 0.50 11.09
C ILE A 24 -12.84 -0.99 11.07
N THR A 25 -11.94 -1.39 10.16
CA THR A 25 -11.42 -2.75 10.06
C THR A 25 -9.99 -2.67 9.54
N ASN A 26 -9.14 -3.61 9.95
CA ASN A 26 -7.76 -3.75 9.48
C ASN A 26 -7.62 -3.89 7.94
N ARG A 27 -8.71 -4.15 7.22
CA ARG A 27 -8.76 -4.22 5.75
C ARG A 27 -9.02 -2.87 5.08
N HIS A 28 -9.58 -1.90 5.80
CA HIS A 28 -9.82 -0.56 5.26
C HIS A 28 -8.53 0.23 5.21
N ARG A 29 -8.44 1.12 4.22
CA ARG A 29 -7.29 2.03 4.06
C ARG A 29 -7.52 3.35 4.78
N PHE A 30 -8.78 3.70 5.05
CA PHE A 30 -9.17 4.94 5.71
C PHE A 30 -10.09 4.66 6.90
N CYS A 31 -10.05 5.55 7.90
CA CYS A 31 -10.96 5.53 9.03
C CYS A 31 -12.38 5.91 8.60
N HIS A 32 -13.34 5.85 9.52
CA HIS A 32 -14.72 6.25 9.25
C HIS A 32 -14.83 7.70 8.77
N GLY A 33 -14.12 8.65 9.39
CA GLY A 33 -14.13 10.05 8.97
C GLY A 33 -13.56 10.29 7.56
N HIS A 34 -12.69 9.40 7.08
CA HIS A 34 -12.06 9.50 5.76
C HIS A 34 -12.56 8.45 4.77
N TYR A 35 -13.69 7.79 5.05
CA TYR A 35 -14.18 6.71 4.21
C TYR A 35 -14.42 7.14 2.75
N HIS A 36 -14.85 8.39 2.55
CA HIS A 36 -15.01 9.00 1.23
C HIS A 36 -13.75 8.90 0.34
N ARG A 37 -12.55 8.94 0.92
CA ARG A 37 -11.27 8.81 0.18
C ARG A 37 -11.11 7.44 -0.49
N HIS A 38 -11.89 6.43 -0.11
CA HIS A 38 -11.96 5.16 -0.85
C HIS A 38 -12.52 5.32 -2.26
N HIS A 39 -13.33 6.35 -2.48
CA HIS A 39 -13.96 6.62 -3.77
C HIS A 39 -13.18 7.63 -4.62
N ILE A 40 -12.07 8.17 -4.12
CA ILE A 40 -11.20 9.11 -4.82
C ILE A 40 -9.92 8.39 -5.26
N CYS A 41 -9.40 8.77 -6.42
CA CYS A 41 -8.12 8.31 -6.91
C CYS A 41 -7.02 8.43 -5.84
N ALA A 42 -6.26 7.34 -5.67
CA ALA A 42 -5.16 7.29 -4.71
C ALA A 42 -3.93 8.11 -5.11
N VAL A 43 -3.93 8.74 -6.29
CA VAL A 43 -2.83 9.58 -6.77
C VAL A 43 -2.96 10.98 -6.18
N GLU A 44 -1.86 11.49 -5.61
CA GLU A 44 -1.83 12.83 -5.02
C GLU A 44 -2.15 13.91 -6.07
N GLY A 45 -3.07 14.81 -5.74
CA GLY A 45 -3.55 15.85 -6.66
C GLY A 45 -4.62 15.41 -7.65
N CYS A 46 -5.06 14.15 -7.63
CA CYS A 46 -6.18 13.67 -8.45
C CYS A 46 -7.46 13.56 -7.63
N GLU A 47 -8.51 14.29 -8.04
CA GLU A 47 -9.82 14.28 -7.36
C GLU A 47 -10.88 13.45 -8.10
N GLN A 48 -10.47 12.73 -9.16
CA GLN A 48 -11.36 11.87 -9.92
C GLN A 48 -11.78 10.64 -9.10
N THR A 49 -12.94 10.07 -9.43
CA THR A 49 -13.45 8.87 -8.78
C THR A 49 -12.65 7.62 -9.19
N VAL A 50 -12.51 6.67 -8.27
CA VAL A 50 -11.88 5.37 -8.57
C VAL A 50 -12.73 4.57 -9.55
N ALA A 51 -12.07 3.74 -10.36
CA ALA A 51 -12.75 2.73 -11.17
C ALA A 51 -13.00 1.45 -10.36
N ASP A 52 -14.09 0.75 -10.64
CA ASP A 52 -14.46 -0.51 -9.97
C ASP A 52 -13.32 -1.54 -9.94
N GLY A 53 -12.95 -2.00 -8.74
CA GLY A 53 -11.87 -2.96 -8.51
C GLY A 53 -10.46 -2.37 -8.45
N PHE A 54 -10.32 -1.05 -8.56
CA PHE A 54 -9.04 -0.34 -8.52
C PHE A 54 -9.05 0.78 -7.49
N MET A 55 -7.86 1.22 -7.10
CA MET A 55 -7.66 2.37 -6.20
C MET A 55 -7.38 3.66 -6.97
N THR A 56 -7.40 3.60 -8.29
CA THR A 56 -7.06 4.69 -9.21
C THR A 56 -8.22 4.97 -10.15
N CYS A 57 -8.29 6.20 -10.67
CA CYS A 57 -9.27 6.58 -11.68
C CYS A 57 -8.96 5.90 -13.04
N THR A 58 -9.77 6.19 -14.06
CA THR A 58 -9.64 5.60 -15.40
C THR A 58 -8.42 6.08 -16.19
N ASP A 59 -7.65 7.04 -15.66
CA ASP A 59 -6.41 7.50 -16.28
C ASP A 59 -5.37 6.37 -16.37
N GLN A 60 -4.83 6.16 -17.57
CA GLN A 60 -3.85 5.11 -17.82
C GLN A 60 -2.56 5.29 -16.99
N ASN A 61 -2.11 6.53 -16.78
CA ASN A 61 -0.92 6.81 -15.96
C ASN A 61 -1.13 6.38 -14.49
N HIS A 62 -2.28 6.71 -13.92
CA HIS A 62 -2.62 6.34 -12.54
C HIS A 62 -2.79 4.82 -12.42
N ARG A 63 -3.44 4.20 -13.40
CA ARG A 63 -3.60 2.75 -13.46
C ARG A 63 -2.26 2.03 -13.55
N GLN A 64 -1.34 2.50 -14.39
CA GLN A 64 -0.01 1.91 -14.48
C GLN A 64 0.77 2.05 -13.17
N LEU A 65 0.62 3.17 -12.46
CA LEU A 65 1.23 3.34 -11.14
C LEU A 65 0.74 2.29 -10.14
N GLU A 66 -0.57 2.02 -10.11
CA GLU A 66 -1.14 0.98 -9.25
C GLU A 66 -0.65 -0.42 -9.63
N LEU A 67 -0.61 -0.73 -10.93
CA LEU A 67 -0.12 -2.01 -11.44
C LEU A 67 1.36 -2.23 -11.10
N ASN A 68 2.19 -1.20 -11.27
CA ASN A 68 3.61 -1.23 -10.92
C ASN A 68 3.80 -1.43 -9.41
N HIS A 69 2.98 -0.78 -8.58
CA HIS A 69 3.00 -0.98 -7.13
C HIS A 69 2.64 -2.42 -6.76
N LYS A 70 1.55 -2.97 -7.31
CA LYS A 70 1.15 -4.38 -7.11
C LYS A 70 2.22 -5.36 -7.61
N GLY A 71 2.95 -5.01 -8.66
CA GLY A 71 4.07 -5.79 -9.20
C GLY A 71 5.29 -5.80 -8.27
N ARG A 72 5.63 -4.67 -7.64
CA ARG A 72 6.76 -4.57 -6.70
C ARG A 72 6.57 -5.42 -5.45
N ASP A 73 5.35 -5.52 -4.94
CA ASP A 73 5.03 -6.44 -3.83
C ASP A 73 5.49 -7.88 -4.15
N LYS A 74 5.30 -8.33 -5.40
CA LYS A 74 5.75 -9.67 -5.84
C LYS A 74 7.27 -9.81 -5.88
N ALA A 75 8.02 -8.75 -6.13
CA ALA A 75 9.48 -8.81 -6.20
C ALA A 75 10.10 -9.16 -4.84
N LEU A 76 9.50 -8.68 -3.74
CA LEU A 76 9.95 -9.02 -2.38
C LEU A 76 9.70 -10.49 -2.04
N PHE A 77 8.56 -11.04 -2.46
CA PHE A 77 8.27 -12.48 -2.33
C PHE A 77 9.23 -13.33 -3.18
N GLN A 78 9.50 -12.92 -4.42
CA GLN A 78 10.47 -13.61 -5.29
C GLN A 78 11.88 -13.59 -4.71
N LEU A 79 12.32 -12.46 -4.14
CA LEU A 79 13.61 -12.37 -3.47
C LEU A 79 13.67 -13.30 -2.24
N ARG A 80 12.64 -13.29 -1.40
CA ARG A 80 12.52 -14.21 -0.26
C ARG A 80 12.60 -15.67 -0.70
N GLU A 81 11.89 -16.04 -1.75
CA GLU A 81 11.89 -17.41 -2.28
C GLU A 81 13.28 -17.81 -2.80
N ARG A 82 13.98 -16.90 -3.48
CA ARG A 82 15.37 -17.13 -3.94
C ARG A 82 16.35 -17.30 -2.78
N LEU A 83 16.26 -16.45 -1.75
CA LEU A 83 17.11 -16.52 -0.56
C LEU A 83 16.86 -17.80 0.24
N GLN A 84 15.59 -18.22 0.38
CA GLN A 84 15.21 -19.49 1.00
C GLN A 84 15.79 -20.69 0.24
N ARG A 85 15.69 -20.70 -1.10
CA ARG A 85 16.28 -21.76 -1.94
C ARG A 85 17.81 -21.79 -1.87
N ALA A 86 18.44 -20.63 -1.74
CA ALA A 86 19.89 -20.51 -1.62
C ALA A 86 20.40 -20.80 -0.20
N ASN A 87 19.51 -20.95 0.80
CA ASN A 87 19.83 -21.07 2.23
C ASN A 87 20.76 -19.96 2.74
N VAL A 88 20.63 -18.76 2.18
CA VAL A 88 21.42 -17.59 2.57
C VAL A 88 20.48 -16.57 3.17
N SER A 89 20.73 -16.18 4.41
CA SER A 89 19.92 -15.20 5.13
C SER A 89 20.13 -13.76 4.62
N HIS A 90 21.30 -13.46 4.05
CA HIS A 90 21.63 -12.15 3.47
C HIS A 90 22.50 -12.31 2.22
N PRO A 91 22.21 -11.62 1.10
CA PRO A 91 23.14 -11.57 -0.02
C PRO A 91 24.42 -10.83 0.40
N ASN A 92 25.57 -11.36 0.02
CA ASN A 92 26.86 -10.69 0.19
C ASN A 92 26.92 -9.54 -0.82
N ASP A 93 26.81 -8.30 -0.34
CA ASP A 93 27.03 -7.09 -1.13
C ASP A 93 28.54 -6.99 -1.40
N ALA A 94 28.93 -7.21 -2.66
CA ALA A 94 30.32 -7.15 -3.14
C ALA A 94 30.39 -6.21 -4.33
#